data_AF-A0A0N4T8M5-F1
#
_entry.id   AF-A0A0N4T8M5-F1
#
_cell.length_a   1.000
_cell.length_b   1.000
_cell.length_c   1.000
_cell.angle_alpha   90.00
_cell.angle_beta   90.00
_cell.angle_gamma   90.00
#
_symmetry.space_group_name_H-M   'P 1'
#
loop_
_entity.id
_entity.type
_entity.pdbx_description
1 polymer ?
#
loop_
_entity_poly.entity_id
_entity_poly.type
_entity_poly.pdbx_seq_one_letter_code
_entity_poly.pdbx_strand_id
1 'polypeptide(L)'
;MVDYCADIYSERLDEGGILIGMNAPYCQIITDYIYCLSETNRTCRGNLKYHTLQTLLHRQRREFSCNSFPEAMKPSNYVPIG
;
A
#
# COMPACT_ATOMS: atom_id res chain seq x y z
N MET A 1 -3.91 13.68 0.83
CA MET A 1 -4.50 12.40 0.38
C MET A 1 -3.42 11.39 0.03
N VAL A 2 -2.50 11.70 -0.90
CA VAL A 2 -1.30 10.87 -1.14
C VAL A 2 -0.44 10.77 0.11
N ASP A 3 -0.22 11.89 0.80
CA ASP A 3 0.55 11.92 2.06
C ASP A 3 -0.11 11.08 3.16
N TYR A 4 -1.44 11.14 3.29
CA TYR A 4 -2.19 10.29 4.23
C TYR A 4 -1.95 8.79 3.99
N CYS A 5 -2.00 8.33 2.73
CA CYS A 5 -1.69 6.93 2.43
C CYS A 5 -0.23 6.59 2.72
N ALA A 6 0.69 7.54 2.54
CA ALA A 6 2.11 7.37 2.86
C ALA A 6 2.35 7.29 4.37
N ASP A 7 1.67 8.11 5.15
CA ASP A 7 1.78 8.14 6.61
C ASP A 7 1.31 6.82 7.21
N ILE A 8 0.16 6.28 6.77
CA ILE A 8 -0.34 4.96 7.19
C ILE A 8 0.63 3.84 6.81
N TYR A 9 1.23 3.92 5.62
CA TYR A 9 2.21 2.94 5.17
C TYR A 9 3.45 2.93 6.07
N SER A 10 3.98 4.12 6.39
CA SER A 10 5.12 4.27 7.29
C SER A 10 4.80 3.78 8.70
N GLU A 11 3.65 4.18 9.26
CA GLU A 11 3.20 3.74 10.58
C GLU A 11 3.13 2.21 10.66
N ARG A 12 2.51 1.54 9.68
CA ARG A 12 2.40 0.07 9.69
C ARG A 12 3.73 -0.66 9.54
N LEU A 13 4.70 -0.08 8.82
CA LEU A 13 6.03 -0.66 8.72
C LEU A 13 6.79 -0.54 10.04
N ASP A 14 6.75 0.64 10.67
CA ASP A 14 7.43 0.94 11.93
C ASP A 14 6.79 0.21 13.11
N GLU A 15 5.47 0.30 13.29
CA GLU A 15 4.76 -0.34 14.41
C GLU A 15 4.71 -1.87 14.28
N GLY A 16 4.61 -2.38 13.05
CA GLY A 16 4.54 -3.82 12.80
C GLY A 16 5.89 -4.53 12.93
N GLY A 17 7.01 -3.80 13.00
CA GLY A 17 8.35 -4.37 12.89
C GLY A 17 8.53 -5.17 11.60
N ILE A 18 7.85 -4.75 10.52
CA ILE A 18 7.72 -5.55 9.31
C ILE A 18 8.99 -5.38 8.48
N LEU A 19 9.71 -6.49 8.33
CA LEU A 19 10.90 -6.54 7.49
C LEU A 19 10.50 -6.42 6.02
N ILE A 20 11.16 -5.51 5.31
CA ILE A 20 11.04 -5.38 3.85
C ILE A 20 11.56 -6.67 3.21
N GLY A 21 10.72 -7.39 2.47
CA GLY A 21 11.12 -8.65 1.84
C GLY A 21 9.96 -9.45 1.25
N MET A 22 10.27 -10.65 0.75
CA MET A 22 9.26 -11.61 0.27
C MET A 22 8.59 -12.28 1.48
N ASN A 23 7.67 -11.56 2.12
CA ASN A 23 6.89 -12.06 3.24
C ASN A 23 5.45 -11.53 3.19
N ALA A 24 4.54 -12.30 3.80
CA ALA A 24 3.12 -11.98 3.82
C ALA A 24 2.78 -10.59 4.38
N PRO A 25 3.30 -10.16 5.55
CA PRO A 25 2.90 -8.86 6.12
C PRO A 25 3.37 -7.67 5.27
N TYR A 26 4.57 -7.74 4.68
CA TYR A 26 5.05 -6.70 3.77
C TYR A 26 4.20 -6.61 2.49
N CYS A 27 3.83 -7.77 1.94
CA CYS A 27 2.97 -7.82 0.76
C CYS A 27 1.54 -7.33 1.03
N GLN A 28 1.00 -7.54 2.23
CA GLN A 28 -0.27 -6.95 2.65
C GLN A 28 -0.17 -5.42 2.71
N ILE A 29 0.90 -4.88 3.32
CA ILE A 29 1.12 -3.44 3.39
C ILE A 29 1.19 -2.80 2.00
N ILE A 30 1.97 -3.38 1.07
CA ILE A 30 2.05 -2.86 -0.31
C ILE A 30 0.67 -2.88 -0.98
N THR A 31 -0.10 -3.94 -0.78
CA THR A 31 -1.43 -4.10 -1.37
C THR A 31 -2.41 -3.06 -0.84
N ASP A 32 -2.45 -2.86 0.48
CA ASP A 32 -3.27 -1.84 1.11
C ASP A 32 -2.88 -0.43 0.65
N TYR A 33 -1.58 -0.17 0.48
CA TYR A 33 -1.12 1.12 0.00
C TYR A 33 -1.53 1.39 -1.46
N ILE A 34 -1.40 0.39 -2.35
CA ILE A 34 -1.91 0.49 -3.73
C ILE A 34 -3.41 0.77 -3.75
N TYR A 35 -4.18 0.13 -2.87
CA TYR A 35 -5.62 0.34 -2.74
C TYR A 35 -5.92 1.77 -2.26
N CYS A 36 -5.28 2.22 -1.19
CA CYS A 36 -5.43 3.58 -0.66
C CYS A 36 -5.14 4.65 -1.73
N LEU A 37 -4.06 4.48 -2.49
CA LEU A 37 -3.75 5.40 -3.59
C LEU A 37 -4.84 5.38 -4.67
N SER A 38 -5.34 4.21 -5.05
CA SER A 38 -6.36 4.06 -6.09
C SER A 38 -7.66 4.81 -5.78
N GLU A 39 -8.06 4.88 -4.50
CA GLU A 39 -9.21 5.68 -4.07
C GLU A 39 -8.98 7.19 -4.29
N THR A 40 -7.72 7.64 -4.21
CA THR A 40 -7.34 9.06 -4.45
C THR A 40 -7.12 9.39 -5.93
N ASN A 41 -7.26 8.43 -6.85
CA ASN A 41 -6.95 8.59 -8.28
C ASN A 41 -7.69 9.77 -8.92
N ARG A 42 -8.97 9.96 -8.59
CA ARG A 42 -9.79 11.06 -9.15
C ARG A 42 -9.25 12.44 -8.78
N THR A 43 -8.76 12.60 -7.56
CA THR A 43 -8.20 13.87 -7.04
C THR A 43 -6.72 14.04 -7.36
N CYS A 44 -6.00 12.96 -7.68
CA CYS A 44 -4.55 12.95 -7.83
C CYS A 44 -4.06 12.74 -9.27
N ARG A 45 -4.93 12.86 -10.29
CA ARG A 45 -4.59 12.68 -11.71
C ARG A 45 -3.33 13.42 -12.19
N GLY A 46 -3.12 14.66 -11.74
CA GLY A 46 -1.94 15.47 -12.09
C GLY A 46 -0.82 15.44 -11.06
N ASN A 47 -0.92 14.59 -10.03
CA ASN A 47 0.03 14.56 -8.93
C ASN A 47 1.20 13.63 -9.25
N LEU A 48 2.41 14.19 -9.39
CA LEU A 48 3.61 13.42 -9.70
C LEU A 48 3.90 12.36 -8.63
N LYS A 49 3.79 12.72 -7.35
CA LYS A 49 4.05 11.82 -6.21
C LYS A 49 3.15 10.59 -6.25
N TYR A 50 1.86 10.77 -6.60
CA TYR A 50 0.92 9.66 -6.79
C TYR A 50 1.41 8.66 -7.87
N HIS A 51 1.75 9.16 -9.06
CA HIS A 51 2.23 8.30 -10.15
C HIS A 51 3.55 7.61 -9.84
N THR A 52 4.48 8.34 -9.20
CA THR A 52 5.75 7.78 -8.71
C THR A 52 5.52 6.65 -7.72
N LEU A 53 4.64 6.86 -6.73
CA LEU A 53 4.32 5.86 -5.72
C LEU A 53 3.64 4.63 -6.32
N GLN A 54 2.66 4.81 -7.21
CA GLN A 54 2.02 3.69 -7.91
C GLN A 54 3.05 2.84 -8.66
N THR A 55 3.94 3.48 -9.40
CA THR A 55 4.99 2.78 -10.17
C THR A 55 5.93 2.01 -9.25
N LEU A 56 6.38 2.65 -8.17
CA LEU A 56 7.29 2.07 -7.18
C LEU A 56 6.66 0.87 -6.47
N LEU A 57 5.42 0.99 -6.00
CA LEU A 57 4.73 -0.09 -5.29
C LEU A 57 4.42 -1.27 -6.21
N HIS A 58 4.00 -1.03 -7.46
CA HIS A 58 3.79 -2.11 -8.43
C HIS A 58 5.09 -2.81 -8.83
N ARG A 59 6.22 -2.11 -8.79
CA ARG A 59 7.54 -2.72 -8.96
C ARG A 59 7.88 -3.60 -7.75
N GLN A 60 7.77 -3.08 -6.53
CA GLN A 60 8.06 -3.84 -5.32
C GLN A 60 7.17 -5.07 -5.17
N ARG A 61 5.87 -4.96 -5.47
CA ARG A 61 4.94 -6.09 -5.47
C ARG A 61 5.42 -7.24 -6.37
N ARG A 62 6.02 -6.91 -7.52
CA ARG A 62 6.61 -7.89 -8.44
C ARG A 62 7.96 -8.41 -7.95
N GLU A 63 8.82 -7.50 -7.46
CA GLU A 63 10.17 -7.82 -6.96
C GLU A 63 10.12 -8.81 -5.78
N PHE A 64 9.16 -8.63 -4.88
CA PHE A 64 8.96 -9.50 -3.71
C PHE A 64 7.94 -10.62 -3.94
N SER A 65 7.59 -10.92 -5.19
CA SER A 65 6.66 -12.00 -5.54
C SER A 65 5.38 -12.00 -4.71
N CYS A 66 4.79 -10.82 -4.44
CA CYS A 66 3.65 -10.71 -3.54
C CYS A 66 2.41 -11.45 -4.04
N ASN A 67 2.34 -11.75 -5.34
CA ASN A 67 1.30 -12.60 -5.94
C ASN A 67 1.35 -14.07 -5.44
N SER A 68 2.46 -14.51 -4.87
CA SER A 68 2.64 -15.85 -4.30
C SER A 68 2.03 -15.96 -2.90
N PHE A 69 1.76 -14.84 -2.25
CA PHE A 69 0.96 -14.82 -1.04
C PHE A 69 -0.49 -14.71 -1.48
N PRO A 70 -1.37 -15.66 -1.09
CA PRO A 70 -2.79 -15.50 -1.35
C PRO A 70 -3.20 -14.14 -0.78
N GLU A 71 -3.93 -13.34 -1.57
CA GLU A 71 -4.57 -12.10 -1.10
C GLU A 71 -5.41 -12.46 0.13
N ALA A 72 -4.77 -12.41 1.30
CA ALA A 72 -5.41 -12.67 2.56
C ALA A 72 -6.29 -11.46 2.81
N MET A 73 -7.54 -11.62 2.38
CA MET A 73 -8.70 -10.79 2.63
C MET A 73 -8.71 -9.46 1.87
N LYS A 74 -9.90 -9.18 1.33
CA LYS A 74 -10.47 -7.85 1.07
C LYS A 74 -9.80 -6.79 1.94
N PRO A 75 -9.52 -5.57 1.42
CA PRO A 75 -9.01 -4.47 2.23
C PRO A 75 -9.84 -4.46 3.51
N SER A 76 -9.19 -4.72 4.64
CA SER A 76 -9.86 -4.85 5.93
C SER A 76 -10.80 -3.66 6.03
N ASN A 77 -12.11 -3.92 6.12
CA ASN A 77 -13.16 -2.91 6.09
C ASN A 77 -12.81 -1.80 7.09
N TYR A 78 -12.12 -0.76 6.64
CA TYR A 78 -11.75 0.36 7.46
C TYR A 78 -12.96 1.29 7.44
N VAL A 79 -13.92 0.98 8.30
CA VAL A 79 -14.98 1.90 8.68
C VAL A 79 -14.30 2.98 9.52
N PRO A 80 -14.28 4.26 9.12
CA PRO A 80 -13.84 5.33 10.00
C PRO A 80 -14.80 5.33 11.20
N ILE A 81 -14.27 5.03 12.39
CA ILE A 81 -15.00 5.24 13.64
C ILE A 81 -15.05 6.76 13.81
N GLY A 82 -16.28 7.30 13.71
CA GLY A 82 -16.57 8.71 13.96
C GLY A 82 -16.47 9.09 15.43
#